data_AF-A0A928MNK1-F1
#
_entry.id   AF-A0A928MNK1-F1
#
_cell.length_a   1.000
_cell.length_b   1.000
_cell.length_c   1.000
_cell.angle_alpha   90.00
_cell.angle_beta   90.00
_cell.angle_gamma   90.00
#
_symmetry.space_group_name_H-M   'P 1'
#
loop_
_entity.id
_entity.type
_entity.pdbx_description
1 polymer ?
#
loop_
_entity_poly.entity_id
_entity_poly.type
_entity_poly.pdbx_seq_one_letter_code
_entity_poly.pdbx_strand_id
1 'polypeptide(L)'
;MDKEQLMRALGEIDDAYIMEAAPQAVRKRPRLLWPAAAACAALALALAGFLYHPAPAPVTQAPETTQSALLASLKNGGVQETAAREASVPVEGRIAVYEQIGSGGRLADLTGEPFAETETGVWRRVTGMEALKYLLLEEENGPTLWEFRSFAVLDGALMQLEAAEATETELKELRSQYAARFPDADLSPYTYGDVLRIIYGVESAEDLKSVTASPSVANNTDEGKAIQREVGTRVYDDPETLQLFYDAVSPVVCWGSCGWSAVYRDRTEYRYSFSTDSDDKLTSGEETWGTRYLTVETDTGLTNERWKYSSLYGMFFEFGGVGTESLTPEQVNDLNALFGIE
;
A
#
# COMPACT_ATOMS: atom_id res chain seq x y z
N MET A 1 -20.31 -1.81 43.23
CA MET A 1 -19.71 -0.52 42.83
C MET A 1 -20.83 0.31 42.23
N ASP A 2 -21.09 1.48 42.79
CA ASP A 2 -22.22 2.34 42.42
C ASP A 2 -21.89 3.18 41.17
N LYS A 3 -22.89 3.50 40.36
CA LYS A 3 -22.81 4.33 39.15
C LYS A 3 -22.12 5.68 39.42
N GLU A 4 -22.26 6.23 40.62
CA GLU A 4 -21.57 7.47 41.02
C GLU A 4 -20.06 7.30 41.20
N GLN A 5 -19.57 6.11 41.57
CA GLN A 5 -18.13 5.82 41.65
C GLN A 5 -17.52 5.63 40.26
N LEU A 6 -18.29 5.08 39.31
CA LEU A 6 -17.88 4.93 37.91
C LEU A 6 -17.75 6.31 37.22
N MET A 7 -18.68 7.22 37.48
CA MET A 7 -18.68 8.57 36.88
C MET A 7 -17.60 9.49 37.47
N ARG A 8 -17.18 9.28 38.73
CA ARG A 8 -16.03 9.99 39.32
C ARG A 8 -14.68 9.52 38.78
N ALA A 9 -14.57 8.26 38.35
CA ALA A 9 -13.35 7.73 37.75
C ALA A 9 -13.12 8.22 36.31
N LEU A 10 -14.19 8.69 35.64
CA LEU A 10 -14.20 9.16 34.26
C LEU A 10 -14.20 10.69 34.12
N GLY A 11 -13.63 11.41 35.10
CA GLY A 11 -13.29 12.85 35.06
C GLY A 11 -13.96 13.68 33.95
N GLU A 12 -15.13 14.23 34.27
CA GLU A 12 -15.80 15.41 33.70
C GLU A 12 -15.27 15.92 32.34
N ILE A 13 -15.94 15.51 31.26
CA ILE A 13 -16.00 16.32 30.04
C ILE A 13 -17.08 17.38 30.28
N ASP A 14 -16.68 18.64 30.25
CA ASP A 14 -17.51 19.83 30.47
C ASP A 14 -18.58 19.98 29.37
N ASP A 15 -19.86 20.00 29.77
CA ASP A 15 -21.04 20.15 28.90
C ASP A 15 -21.06 21.49 28.12
N ALA A 16 -20.16 22.43 28.43
CA ALA A 16 -19.96 23.65 27.67
C ALA A 16 -19.49 23.40 26.22
N TYR A 17 -18.78 22.30 25.93
CA TYR A 17 -18.28 22.01 24.58
C TYR A 17 -19.33 21.35 23.66
N ILE A 18 -20.41 20.79 24.21
CA ILE A 18 -21.46 20.13 23.42
C ILE A 18 -22.47 21.16 22.86
N MET A 19 -22.58 22.34 23.47
CA MET A 19 -23.56 23.36 23.07
C MET A 19 -23.06 24.36 22.01
N GLU A 20 -21.77 24.35 21.63
CA GLU A 20 -21.26 25.12 20.48
C GLU A 20 -21.34 24.36 19.13
N ALA A 21 -21.77 23.09 19.13
CA ALA A 21 -21.86 22.25 17.94
C ALA A 21 -23.30 22.06 17.42
N ALA A 22 -24.15 23.11 17.48
CA ALA A 22 -25.44 23.13 16.77
C ALA A 22 -25.38 24.08 15.54
N PRO A 23 -26.02 23.71 14.41
CA PRO A 23 -25.59 24.14 13.07
C PRO A 23 -26.07 25.56 12.74
N GLN A 24 -25.14 26.45 12.38
CA GLN A 24 -25.48 27.69 11.70
C GLN A 24 -25.73 27.42 10.21
N ALA A 25 -26.93 27.78 9.75
CA ALA A 25 -27.37 27.67 8.36
C ALA A 25 -26.49 28.54 7.43
N VAL A 26 -25.61 27.91 6.66
CA VAL A 26 -24.79 28.62 5.65
C VAL A 26 -25.59 28.78 4.36
N ARG A 27 -25.83 30.04 4.00
CA ARG A 27 -26.42 30.49 2.72
C ARG A 27 -25.66 29.91 1.51
N LYS A 28 -26.40 29.31 0.58
CA LYS A 28 -25.91 28.86 -0.73
C LYS A 28 -25.29 30.02 -1.52
N ARG A 29 -24.00 29.89 -1.90
CA ARG A 29 -23.34 30.70 -2.95
C ARG A 29 -23.18 29.85 -4.22
N PRO A 30 -23.22 30.48 -5.41
CA PRO A 30 -23.33 29.78 -6.69
C PRO A 30 -22.05 29.02 -7.05
N ARG A 31 -22.23 27.81 -7.57
CA ARG A 31 -21.18 26.88 -8.00
C ARG A 31 -20.49 27.43 -9.25
N LEU A 32 -19.21 27.81 -9.13
CA LEU A 32 -18.31 27.88 -10.28
C LEU A 32 -17.79 26.46 -10.53
N LEU A 33 -18.09 25.95 -11.72
CA LEU A 33 -17.53 24.72 -12.28
C LEU A 33 -16.03 24.91 -12.55
N TRP A 34 -15.18 24.17 -11.82
CA TRP A 34 -13.83 23.80 -12.24
C TRP A 34 -13.71 22.26 -12.13
N PRO A 35 -13.01 21.60 -13.08
CA PRO A 35 -13.15 20.17 -13.31
C PRO A 35 -12.38 19.32 -12.30
N ALA A 36 -12.91 18.12 -12.06
CA ALA A 36 -12.32 17.07 -11.25
C ALA A 36 -10.95 16.65 -11.81
N ALA A 37 -9.87 17.11 -11.16
CA ALA A 37 -8.51 16.62 -11.37
C ALA A 37 -7.65 16.67 -10.08
N ALA A 38 -8.27 16.78 -8.90
CA ALA A 38 -7.51 16.96 -7.65
C ALA A 38 -8.23 16.34 -6.45
N ALA A 39 -8.44 15.02 -6.48
CA ALA A 39 -8.97 14.29 -5.32
C ALA A 39 -8.23 12.97 -5.10
N CYS A 40 -6.91 13.02 -4.93
CA CYS A 40 -6.10 12.04 -4.20
C CYS A 40 -4.88 12.73 -3.56
N ALA A 41 -5.06 13.94 -3.03
CA ALA A 41 -4.03 14.63 -2.26
C ALA A 41 -4.42 14.64 -0.76
N ALA A 42 -3.45 14.22 0.06
CA ALA A 42 -3.37 14.28 1.52
C ALA A 42 -3.89 13.07 2.32
N LEU A 43 -2.96 12.17 2.67
CA LEU A 43 -2.59 12.00 4.09
C LEU A 43 -1.13 11.50 4.18
N ALA A 44 -0.18 12.42 4.30
CA ALA A 44 1.16 12.12 4.78
C ALA A 44 1.43 13.03 5.97
N LEU A 45 1.40 12.46 7.18
CA LEU A 45 1.93 13.09 8.37
C LEU A 45 2.92 12.12 9.05
N ALA A 46 4.17 12.58 9.00
CA ALA A 46 5.36 12.26 9.77
C ALA A 46 5.28 11.23 10.91
N LEU A 47 6.22 10.27 10.88
CA LEU A 47 7.08 9.94 12.02
C LEU A 47 8.51 9.67 11.52
N ALA A 48 9.37 10.69 11.64
CA ALA A 48 10.81 10.53 11.59
C ALA A 48 11.29 10.03 12.97
N GLY A 49 11.76 8.78 13.02
CA GLY A 49 12.46 8.20 14.15
C GLY A 49 13.78 7.61 13.68
N PHE A 50 14.83 8.43 13.71
CA PHE A 50 16.21 8.01 13.53
C PHE A 50 16.55 6.85 14.48
N LEU A 51 17.00 5.71 13.93
CA LEU A 51 17.97 4.84 14.58
C LEU A 51 19.03 4.40 13.56
N TYR A 52 20.13 5.13 13.62
CA TYR A 52 21.42 4.79 13.04
C TYR A 52 21.96 3.54 13.74
N HIS A 53 22.43 2.53 12.99
CA HIS A 53 23.36 1.51 13.48
C HIS A 53 24.52 1.39 12.49
N PRO A 54 25.77 1.23 12.96
CA PRO A 54 26.95 1.28 12.10
C PRO A 54 27.06 0.02 11.22
N ALA A 55 27.45 0.24 9.97
CA ALA A 55 27.65 -0.82 8.97
C ALA A 55 28.81 -1.77 9.36
N PRO A 56 28.69 -3.08 9.09
CA PRO A 56 29.83 -3.99 9.08
C PRO A 56 30.76 -3.72 7.87
N ALA A 57 32.04 -4.08 8.03
CA ALA A 57 33.14 -3.85 7.10
C ALA A 57 32.91 -4.45 5.69
N PRO A 58 33.56 -3.90 4.64
CA PRO A 58 33.19 -4.19 3.25
C PRO A 58 33.60 -5.60 2.83
N VAL A 59 32.61 -6.40 2.44
CA VAL A 59 32.82 -7.60 1.63
C VAL A 59 32.94 -7.17 0.18
N THR A 60 34.00 -7.62 -0.48
CA THR A 60 34.38 -7.27 -1.85
C THR A 60 33.28 -7.75 -2.82
N GLN A 61 32.57 -6.81 -3.48
CA GLN A 61 31.44 -7.11 -4.34
C GLN A 61 31.86 -7.51 -5.77
N ALA A 62 31.14 -8.50 -6.31
CA ALA A 62 31.08 -8.84 -7.73
C ALA A 62 30.56 -7.65 -8.57
N PRO A 63 30.79 -7.58 -9.89
CA PRO A 63 30.45 -6.39 -10.68
C PRO A 63 28.96 -6.03 -10.56
N GLU A 64 28.69 -4.78 -10.19
CA GLU A 64 27.34 -4.23 -9.99
C GLU A 64 26.53 -4.31 -11.30
N THR A 65 25.36 -4.95 -11.24
CA THR A 65 24.37 -4.87 -12.32
C THR A 65 23.67 -3.50 -12.29
N THR A 66 23.22 -3.00 -13.44
CA THR A 66 22.50 -1.71 -13.57
C THR A 66 21.27 -1.62 -12.66
N GLN A 67 20.59 -2.75 -12.42
CA GLN A 67 19.51 -2.88 -11.43
C GLN A 67 20.00 -2.67 -9.99
N SER A 68 21.15 -3.23 -9.63
CA SER A 68 21.75 -3.03 -8.30
C SER A 68 22.09 -1.55 -8.06
N ALA A 69 22.51 -0.84 -9.10
CA ALA A 69 22.75 0.61 -9.04
C ALA A 69 21.46 1.43 -8.85
N LEU A 70 20.34 1.06 -9.49
CA LEU A 70 19.03 1.68 -9.23
C LEU A 70 18.58 1.44 -7.78
N LEU A 71 18.63 0.19 -7.32
CA LEU A 71 18.23 -0.18 -5.96
C LEU A 71 19.10 0.53 -4.91
N ALA A 72 20.40 0.70 -5.16
CA ALA A 72 21.28 1.50 -4.32
C ALA A 72 20.96 3.01 -4.39
N SER A 73 20.61 3.53 -5.56
CA SER A 73 20.18 4.92 -5.76
C SER A 73 18.88 5.24 -5.02
N LEU A 74 17.94 4.28 -4.96
CA LEU A 74 16.71 4.38 -4.17
C LEU A 74 17.00 4.45 -2.67
N LYS A 75 17.88 3.57 -2.16
CA LYS A 75 18.29 3.57 -0.74
C LYS A 75 18.95 4.88 -0.29
N ASN A 76 19.59 5.59 -1.22
CA ASN A 76 20.24 6.88 -0.98
C ASN A 76 19.37 8.09 -1.40
N GLY A 77 18.21 7.86 -2.00
CA GLY A 77 17.26 8.89 -2.37
C GLY A 77 16.61 9.45 -1.11
N GLY A 78 16.88 10.71 -0.78
CA GLY A 78 16.15 11.41 0.27
C GLY A 78 14.65 11.53 -0.06
N VAL A 79 13.84 11.83 0.96
CA VAL A 79 12.41 12.13 0.78
C VAL A 79 12.30 13.39 -0.09
N GLN A 80 11.81 13.26 -1.33
CA GLN A 80 11.44 14.43 -2.12
C GLN A 80 10.10 14.97 -1.64
N GLU A 81 10.08 16.20 -1.14
CA GLU A 81 8.88 17.01 -0.89
C GLU A 81 8.26 17.50 -2.22
N THR A 82 7.87 16.57 -3.10
CA THR A 82 7.04 16.90 -4.26
C THR A 82 5.64 16.36 -4.02
N ALA A 83 4.62 17.16 -4.38
CA ALA A 83 3.25 16.67 -4.45
C ALA A 83 3.25 15.36 -5.25
N ALA A 84 2.68 14.29 -4.69
CA ALA A 84 2.65 12.98 -5.33
C ALA A 84 2.06 13.12 -6.74
N ARG A 85 2.89 12.92 -7.77
CA ARG A 85 2.45 12.90 -9.16
C ARG A 85 2.11 11.46 -9.50
N GLU A 86 0.95 11.29 -10.13
CA GLU A 86 0.48 10.00 -10.61
C GLU A 86 0.31 10.02 -12.13
N ALA A 87 0.56 8.88 -12.76
CA ALA A 87 0.35 8.71 -14.18
C ALA A 87 -0.12 7.28 -14.48
N SER A 88 -0.86 7.14 -15.57
CA SER A 88 -1.46 5.88 -15.99
C SER A 88 -0.79 5.37 -17.26
N VAL A 89 -0.42 4.08 -17.26
CA VAL A 89 0.26 3.41 -18.35
C VAL A 89 -0.51 2.13 -18.69
N PRO A 90 -0.91 1.90 -19.96
CA PRO A 90 -1.50 0.63 -20.36
C PRO A 90 -0.49 -0.52 -20.25
N VAL A 91 -0.89 -1.62 -19.61
CA VAL A 91 -0.05 -2.82 -19.42
C VAL A 91 -0.95 -4.06 -19.51
N GLU A 92 -0.67 -4.96 -20.46
CA GLU A 92 -1.40 -6.22 -20.67
C GLU A 92 -2.95 -6.09 -20.64
N GLY A 93 -3.49 -5.07 -21.31
CA GLY A 93 -4.94 -4.84 -21.35
C GLY A 93 -5.53 -4.23 -20.07
N ARG A 94 -4.73 -3.95 -19.04
CA ARG A 94 -5.10 -3.18 -17.85
C ARG A 94 -4.44 -1.80 -17.87
N ILE A 95 -4.82 -0.95 -16.91
CA ILE A 95 -4.18 0.35 -16.69
C ILE A 95 -3.41 0.32 -15.38
N ALA A 96 -2.08 0.35 -15.47
CA ALA A 96 -1.20 0.49 -14.32
C ALA A 96 -1.07 1.96 -13.92
N VAL A 97 -1.23 2.24 -12.63
CA VAL A 97 -1.02 3.57 -12.03
C VAL A 97 0.35 3.57 -11.38
N TYR A 98 1.18 4.54 -11.78
CA TYR A 98 2.50 4.78 -11.23
C TYR A 98 2.53 6.09 -10.47
N GLU A 99 3.37 6.16 -9.44
CA GLU A 99 3.68 7.38 -8.72
C GLU A 99 5.13 7.79 -8.90
N GLN A 100 5.38 9.09 -9.01
CA GLN A 100 6.74 9.61 -9.13
C GLN A 100 7.47 9.48 -7.79
N ILE A 101 8.66 8.91 -7.81
CA ILE A 101 9.52 8.76 -6.64
C ILE A 101 10.86 9.49 -6.83
N GLY A 102 11.44 9.92 -5.70
CA GLY A 102 12.76 10.53 -5.68
C GLY A 102 13.85 9.53 -6.08
N SER A 103 14.88 10.01 -6.77
CA SER A 103 16.08 9.22 -7.05
C SER A 103 17.34 10.02 -6.71
N GLY A 104 18.34 9.37 -6.10
CA GLY A 104 19.61 10.00 -5.72
C GLY A 104 20.68 10.00 -6.81
N GLY A 105 20.40 9.41 -7.99
CA GLY A 105 21.39 9.11 -9.03
C GLY A 105 21.05 9.66 -10.42
N ARG A 106 21.98 9.46 -11.38
CA ARG A 106 21.77 9.82 -12.79
C ARG A 106 20.88 8.79 -13.48
N LEU A 107 19.59 9.08 -13.58
CA LEU A 107 18.61 8.22 -14.26
C LEU A 107 18.85 8.06 -15.78
N ALA A 108 19.54 9.01 -16.40
CA ALA A 108 19.89 8.94 -17.83
C ALA A 108 20.68 7.68 -18.19
N ASP A 109 21.60 7.26 -17.32
CA ASP A 109 22.43 6.06 -17.53
C ASP A 109 21.64 4.76 -17.34
N LEU A 110 20.44 4.85 -16.74
CA LEU A 110 19.54 3.74 -16.49
C LEU A 110 18.41 3.64 -17.53
N THR A 111 18.36 4.57 -18.48
CA THR A 111 17.26 4.67 -19.46
C THR A 111 17.35 3.56 -20.51
N GLY A 112 16.38 2.65 -20.47
CA GLY A 112 16.28 1.51 -21.37
C GLY A 112 15.43 1.80 -22.61
N GLU A 113 14.88 0.74 -23.19
CA GLU A 113 14.05 0.83 -24.39
C GLU A 113 12.66 1.45 -24.11
N PRO A 114 12.05 2.08 -25.13
CA PRO A 114 10.66 2.54 -25.06
C PRO A 114 9.72 1.41 -24.67
N PHE A 115 8.85 1.69 -23.71
CA PHE A 115 7.81 0.78 -23.22
C PHE A 115 6.43 1.20 -23.74
N ALA A 116 6.05 2.45 -23.54
CA ALA A 116 4.76 2.99 -23.93
C ALA A 116 4.86 4.49 -24.25
N GLU A 117 3.98 4.98 -25.12
CA GLU A 117 3.79 6.41 -25.34
C GLU A 117 2.38 6.78 -24.86
N THR A 118 2.31 7.74 -23.94
CA THR A 118 1.04 8.23 -23.38
C THR A 118 0.95 9.74 -23.52
N GLU A 119 -0.17 10.33 -23.12
CA GLU A 119 -0.34 11.79 -23.07
C GLU A 119 0.73 12.49 -22.22
N THR A 120 1.32 11.79 -21.25
CA THR A 120 2.35 12.35 -20.36
C THR A 120 3.76 12.28 -20.96
N GLY A 121 3.96 11.55 -22.06
CA GLY A 121 5.25 11.39 -22.72
C GLY A 121 5.63 9.94 -23.00
N VAL A 122 6.91 9.73 -23.31
CA VAL A 122 7.47 8.41 -23.62
C VAL A 122 7.95 7.75 -22.33
N TRP A 123 7.33 6.64 -21.99
CA TRP A 123 7.70 5.75 -20.90
C TRP A 123 8.73 4.75 -21.37
N ARG A 124 9.74 4.51 -20.54
CA ARG A 124 10.87 3.64 -20.83
C ARG A 124 11.12 2.65 -19.70
N ARG A 125 11.62 1.49 -20.08
CA ARG A 125 12.13 0.49 -19.14
C ARG A 125 13.39 1.00 -18.45
N VAL A 126 13.67 0.45 -17.28
CA VAL A 126 15.00 0.57 -16.67
C VAL A 126 15.92 -0.45 -17.34
N THR A 127 17.12 -0.02 -17.72
CA THR A 127 18.11 -0.89 -18.38
C THR A 127 18.45 -2.10 -17.51
N GLY A 128 18.32 -3.30 -18.09
CA GLY A 128 18.61 -4.56 -17.40
C GLY A 128 17.52 -5.00 -16.42
N MET A 129 16.31 -4.42 -16.52
CA MET A 129 15.15 -4.82 -15.72
C MET A 129 13.96 -5.16 -16.61
N GLU A 130 13.54 -6.42 -16.57
CA GLU A 130 12.34 -6.88 -17.28
C GLU A 130 11.05 -6.58 -16.50
N ALA A 131 11.13 -6.56 -15.17
CA ALA A 131 10.01 -6.19 -14.33
C ALA A 131 9.57 -4.75 -14.57
N LEU A 132 8.26 -4.52 -14.53
CA LEU A 132 7.65 -3.22 -14.73
C LEU A 132 7.46 -2.44 -13.41
N LYS A 133 7.94 -2.96 -12.28
CA LYS A 133 7.87 -2.27 -10.98
C LYS A 133 8.32 -0.80 -11.08
N TYR A 134 9.39 -0.55 -11.83
CA TYR A 134 9.90 0.79 -12.08
C TYR A 134 9.90 1.13 -13.57
N LEU A 135 9.45 2.34 -13.87
CA LEU A 135 9.56 2.92 -15.21
C LEU A 135 10.18 4.32 -15.14
N LEU A 136 10.71 4.75 -16.27
CA LEU A 136 11.24 6.10 -16.46
C LEU A 136 10.33 6.87 -17.43
N LEU A 137 9.97 8.10 -17.07
CA LEU A 137 9.26 9.00 -17.99
C LEU A 137 10.25 10.05 -18.51
N GLU A 138 10.37 10.16 -19.84
CA GLU A 138 11.15 11.22 -20.46
C GLU A 138 10.48 12.59 -20.25
N GLU A 139 11.18 13.50 -19.56
CA GLU A 139 10.76 14.89 -19.38
C GLU A 139 11.84 15.86 -19.88
N GLU A 140 11.49 17.14 -20.05
CA GLU A 140 12.39 18.18 -20.57
C GLU A 140 13.68 18.33 -19.75
N ASN A 141 13.62 18.11 -18.43
CA ASN A 141 14.74 18.26 -17.51
C ASN A 141 15.48 16.93 -17.24
N GLY A 142 15.21 15.90 -18.05
CA GLY A 142 15.74 14.55 -17.88
C GLY A 142 14.70 13.56 -17.39
N PRO A 143 15.02 12.25 -17.42
CA PRO A 143 14.08 11.22 -17.03
C PRO A 143 13.72 11.31 -15.54
N THR A 144 12.46 11.02 -15.23
CA THR A 144 11.97 10.89 -13.85
C THR A 144 11.65 9.44 -13.53
N LEU A 145 11.77 9.04 -12.27
CA LEU A 145 11.56 7.66 -11.82
C LEU A 145 10.15 7.50 -11.24
N TRP A 146 9.52 6.40 -11.62
CA TRP A 146 8.15 6.09 -11.26
C TRP A 146 8.03 4.65 -10.76
N GLU A 147 7.31 4.44 -9.67
CA GLU A 147 7.04 3.13 -9.07
C GLU A 147 5.59 2.74 -9.27
N PHE A 148 5.36 1.47 -9.63
CA PHE A 148 4.02 0.92 -9.73
C PHE A 148 3.31 0.99 -8.38
N ARG A 149 2.08 1.48 -8.39
CA ARG A 149 1.23 1.58 -7.20
C ARG A 149 0.07 0.58 -7.23
N SER A 150 -0.67 0.52 -8.33
CA SER A 150 -1.85 -0.35 -8.44
C SER A 150 -2.36 -0.40 -9.87
N PHE A 151 -3.14 -1.42 -10.24
CA PHE A 151 -4.01 -1.29 -11.41
C PHE A 151 -5.25 -0.45 -11.08
N ALA A 152 -5.71 0.33 -12.06
CA ALA A 152 -6.94 1.10 -11.95
C ALA A 152 -8.16 0.16 -11.95
N VAL A 153 -9.06 0.37 -10.99
CA VAL A 153 -10.29 -0.39 -10.84
C VAL A 153 -11.45 0.60 -10.80
N LEU A 154 -12.34 0.54 -11.80
CA LEU A 154 -13.44 1.50 -11.93
C LEU A 154 -14.44 1.36 -10.79
N ASP A 155 -14.77 0.12 -10.40
CA ASP A 155 -15.69 -0.13 -9.30
C ASP A 155 -15.16 0.44 -7.97
N GLY A 156 -13.86 0.31 -7.70
CA GLY A 156 -13.21 0.91 -6.53
C GLY A 156 -13.35 2.45 -6.52
N ALA A 157 -13.11 3.09 -7.67
CA ALA A 157 -13.26 4.55 -7.80
C ALA A 157 -14.72 5.01 -7.65
N LEU A 158 -15.67 4.28 -8.22
CA LEU A 158 -17.10 4.57 -8.09
C LEU A 158 -17.56 4.44 -6.63
N MET A 159 -17.16 3.39 -5.93
CA MET A 159 -17.51 3.18 -4.53
C MET A 159 -16.96 4.29 -3.62
N GLN A 160 -15.77 4.80 -3.91
CA GLN A 160 -15.21 5.94 -3.18
C GLN A 160 -16.04 7.21 -3.41
N LEU A 161 -16.44 7.49 -4.65
CA LEU A 161 -17.32 8.62 -4.95
C LEU A 161 -18.69 8.48 -4.29
N GLU A 162 -19.28 7.29 -4.31
CA GLU A 162 -20.54 7.02 -3.61
C GLU A 162 -20.42 7.24 -2.10
N ALA A 163 -19.32 6.78 -1.48
CA ALA A 163 -19.04 7.03 -0.07
C ALA A 163 -18.86 8.52 0.24
N ALA A 164 -18.44 9.32 -0.75
CA ALA A 164 -18.37 10.78 -0.69
C ALA A 164 -19.68 11.47 -1.09
N GLU A 165 -20.80 10.74 -1.14
CA GLU A 165 -22.14 11.23 -1.48
C GLU A 165 -22.23 11.83 -2.90
N ALA A 166 -21.42 11.33 -3.84
CA ALA A 166 -21.49 11.74 -5.25
C ALA A 166 -22.87 11.43 -5.85
N THR A 167 -23.31 12.31 -6.73
CA THR A 167 -24.56 12.18 -7.46
C THR A 167 -24.43 11.15 -8.59
N GLU A 168 -25.57 10.58 -9.01
CA GLU A 168 -25.65 9.72 -10.20
C GLU A 168 -25.02 10.34 -11.45
N THR A 169 -25.12 11.67 -11.60
CA THR A 169 -24.49 12.40 -12.70
C THR A 169 -22.96 12.32 -12.63
N GLU A 170 -22.38 12.51 -11.45
CA GLU A 170 -20.92 12.43 -11.24
C GLU A 170 -20.41 11.00 -11.45
N LEU A 171 -21.14 9.99 -10.97
CA LEU A 171 -20.80 8.58 -11.21
C LEU A 171 -20.86 8.22 -12.70
N LYS A 172 -21.88 8.71 -13.42
CA LYS A 172 -22.01 8.51 -14.86
C LYS A 172 -20.90 9.21 -15.65
N GLU A 173 -20.53 10.42 -15.23
CA GLU A 173 -19.44 11.17 -15.83
C GLU A 173 -18.11 10.42 -15.66
N LEU A 174 -17.81 9.90 -14.46
CA LEU A 174 -16.61 9.10 -14.23
C LEU A 174 -16.55 7.87 -15.17
N ARG A 175 -17.66 7.12 -15.28
CA ARG A 175 -17.75 5.98 -16.20
C ARG A 175 -17.47 6.39 -17.64
N SER A 176 -18.03 7.51 -18.08
CA SER A 176 -17.83 8.04 -19.43
C SER A 176 -16.37 8.44 -19.68
N GLN A 177 -15.71 9.06 -18.69
CA GLN A 177 -14.31 9.45 -18.80
C GLN A 177 -13.39 8.23 -18.92
N TYR A 178 -13.59 7.21 -18.08
CA TYR A 178 -12.80 5.97 -18.18
C TYR A 178 -13.03 5.25 -19.49
N ALA A 179 -14.28 5.13 -19.96
CA ALA A 179 -14.59 4.50 -21.24
C ALA A 179 -14.01 5.27 -22.44
N ALA A 180 -13.95 6.60 -22.38
CA ALA A 180 -13.36 7.42 -23.43
C ALA A 180 -11.82 7.36 -23.43
N ARG A 181 -11.22 7.37 -22.23
CA ARG A 181 -9.76 7.37 -22.05
C ARG A 181 -9.15 5.99 -22.28
N PHE A 182 -9.86 4.93 -21.90
CA PHE A 182 -9.37 3.55 -21.90
C PHE A 182 -10.45 2.59 -22.45
N PRO A 183 -10.82 2.70 -23.74
CA PRO A 183 -11.95 1.97 -24.32
C PRO A 183 -11.80 0.44 -24.28
N ASP A 184 -10.57 -0.05 -24.35
CA ASP A 184 -10.25 -1.48 -24.43
C ASP A 184 -9.65 -2.03 -23.13
N ALA A 185 -9.61 -1.22 -22.06
CA ALA A 185 -8.97 -1.65 -20.82
C ALA A 185 -9.90 -2.45 -19.90
N ASP A 186 -9.38 -3.51 -19.31
CA ASP A 186 -9.99 -4.20 -18.18
C ASP A 186 -9.78 -3.40 -16.88
N LEU A 187 -10.87 -2.84 -16.38
CA LEU A 187 -10.95 -2.04 -15.16
C LEU A 187 -11.66 -2.79 -14.03
N SER A 188 -11.82 -4.12 -14.16
CA SER A 188 -12.32 -4.98 -13.10
C SER A 188 -11.26 -5.19 -12.02
N PRO A 189 -11.67 -5.63 -10.80
CA PRO A 189 -10.73 -6.09 -9.79
C PRO A 189 -9.71 -7.09 -10.36
N TYR A 190 -8.52 -7.11 -9.79
CA TYR A 190 -7.41 -7.96 -10.21
C TYR A 190 -6.94 -8.80 -9.04
N THR A 191 -6.23 -9.89 -9.32
CA THR A 191 -5.59 -10.69 -8.28
C THR A 191 -4.20 -10.13 -7.96
N TYR A 192 -3.69 -10.36 -6.76
CA TYR A 192 -2.30 -10.02 -6.49
C TYR A 192 -1.33 -10.88 -7.33
N GLY A 193 -1.74 -12.09 -7.73
CA GLY A 193 -1.05 -12.88 -8.75
C GLY A 193 -0.87 -12.12 -10.07
N ASP A 194 -1.86 -11.33 -10.51
CA ASP A 194 -1.70 -10.45 -11.68
C ASP A 194 -0.60 -9.41 -11.46
N VAL A 195 -0.48 -8.84 -10.25
CA VAL A 195 0.60 -7.90 -9.92
C VAL A 195 1.95 -8.61 -9.92
N LEU A 196 2.05 -9.76 -9.24
CA LEU A 196 3.27 -10.56 -9.19
C LEU A 196 3.77 -10.91 -10.59
N ARG A 197 2.87 -11.40 -11.44
CA ARG A 197 3.19 -11.77 -12.83
C ARG A 197 3.51 -10.57 -13.70
N ILE A 198 2.58 -9.63 -13.84
CA ILE A 198 2.66 -8.55 -14.83
C ILE A 198 3.71 -7.51 -14.44
N ILE A 199 3.80 -7.18 -13.15
CA ILE A 199 4.64 -6.08 -12.67
C ILE A 199 5.99 -6.58 -12.17
N TYR A 200 6.03 -7.69 -11.45
CA TYR A 200 7.25 -8.20 -10.84
C TYR A 200 7.91 -9.34 -11.64
N GLY A 201 7.22 -9.92 -12.62
CA GLY A 201 7.73 -11.06 -13.38
C GLY A 201 7.80 -12.36 -12.58
N VAL A 202 7.00 -12.47 -11.50
CA VAL A 202 6.91 -13.64 -10.63
C VAL A 202 5.77 -14.52 -11.15
N GLU A 203 6.11 -15.68 -11.72
CA GLU A 203 5.15 -16.65 -12.26
C GLU A 203 4.80 -17.73 -11.21
N SER A 204 5.70 -17.95 -10.24
CA SER A 204 5.57 -18.98 -9.21
C SER A 204 6.32 -18.61 -7.92
N ALA A 205 6.17 -19.44 -6.89
CA ALA A 205 6.94 -19.33 -5.66
C ALA A 205 8.45 -19.49 -5.87
N GLU A 206 8.91 -20.15 -6.94
CA GLU A 206 10.34 -20.33 -7.24
C GLU A 206 11.01 -19.01 -7.65
N ASP A 207 10.24 -18.04 -8.12
CA ASP A 207 10.72 -16.70 -8.47
C ASP A 207 10.81 -15.78 -7.23
N LEU A 208 10.38 -16.29 -6.06
CA LEU A 208 10.56 -15.62 -4.77
C LEU A 208 11.86 -16.06 -4.14
N LYS A 209 12.58 -15.09 -3.57
CA LYS A 209 13.80 -15.34 -2.81
C LYS A 209 13.54 -15.38 -1.31
N SER A 210 12.75 -14.44 -0.80
CA SER A 210 12.39 -14.42 0.62
C SER A 210 11.14 -13.61 0.90
N VAL A 211 10.52 -13.89 2.04
CA VAL A 211 9.51 -13.02 2.66
C VAL A 211 10.04 -12.63 4.04
N THR A 212 10.16 -11.34 4.30
CA THR A 212 10.49 -10.81 5.63
C THR A 212 9.22 -10.29 6.28
N ALA A 213 8.89 -10.78 7.48
CA ALA A 213 7.77 -10.33 8.27
C ALA A 213 8.23 -9.61 9.54
N SER A 214 7.75 -8.39 9.75
CA SER A 214 8.03 -7.59 10.94
C SER A 214 6.73 -7.21 11.67
N PRO A 215 6.73 -7.03 13.01
CA PRO A 215 5.54 -6.62 13.74
C PRO A 215 5.09 -5.21 13.34
N SER A 216 3.81 -4.90 13.58
CA SER A 216 3.33 -3.52 13.44
C SER A 216 4.05 -2.59 14.41
N VAL A 217 4.45 -1.42 13.92
CA VAL A 217 5.09 -0.36 14.73
C VAL A 217 4.10 0.73 15.13
N ALA A 218 2.80 0.50 14.93
CA ALA A 218 1.75 1.46 15.26
C ALA A 218 1.71 1.78 16.77
N ASN A 219 2.07 0.82 17.63
CA ASN A 219 2.15 1.03 19.07
C ASN A 219 3.56 1.47 19.51
N ASN A 220 3.74 2.78 19.72
CA ASN A 220 5.04 3.36 20.09
C ASN A 220 5.26 3.52 21.60
N THR A 221 4.39 2.97 22.45
CA THR A 221 4.61 2.93 23.91
C THR A 221 5.74 1.96 24.28
N ASP A 222 6.18 2.00 25.53
CA ASP A 222 7.23 1.09 26.00
C ASP A 222 6.77 -0.38 25.99
N GLU A 223 5.48 -0.61 26.28
CA GLU A 223 4.81 -1.90 26.16
C GLU A 223 4.71 -2.35 24.70
N GLY A 224 4.28 -1.45 23.80
CA GLY A 224 4.23 -1.74 22.36
C GLY A 224 5.60 -2.12 21.79
N LYS A 225 6.64 -1.39 22.17
CA LYS A 225 8.03 -1.71 21.81
C LYS A 225 8.52 -3.02 22.45
N ALA A 226 8.00 -3.39 23.62
CA ALA A 226 8.31 -4.68 24.23
C ALA A 226 7.72 -5.82 23.43
N ILE A 227 6.45 -5.70 23.02
CA ILE A 227 5.79 -6.67 22.13
C ILE A 227 6.51 -6.76 20.79
N GLN A 228 6.88 -5.64 20.17
CA GLN A 228 7.64 -5.64 18.91
C GLN A 228 8.96 -6.40 19.03
N ARG A 229 9.68 -6.23 20.15
CA ARG A 229 10.92 -6.98 20.43
C ARG A 229 10.67 -8.47 20.64
N GLU A 230 9.54 -8.83 21.23
CA GLU A 230 9.15 -10.21 21.48
C GLU A 230 8.73 -10.95 20.20
N VAL A 231 7.86 -10.33 19.39
CA VAL A 231 7.45 -10.87 18.09
C VAL A 231 8.66 -10.97 17.15
N GLY A 232 9.44 -9.89 17.07
CA GLY A 232 10.66 -9.80 16.26
C GLY A 232 10.42 -9.84 14.76
N THR A 233 11.47 -9.54 13.99
CA THR A 233 11.48 -9.70 12.54
C THR A 233 11.96 -11.10 12.17
N ARG A 234 11.25 -11.77 11.26
CA ARG A 234 11.60 -13.09 10.74
C ARG A 234 11.76 -13.04 9.23
N VAL A 235 12.71 -13.80 8.71
CA VAL A 235 12.92 -14.00 7.28
C VAL A 235 12.57 -15.45 6.96
N TYR A 236 11.76 -15.64 5.93
CA TYR A 236 11.34 -16.93 5.41
C TYR A 236 11.90 -17.09 4.00
N ASP A 237 12.77 -18.07 3.79
CA ASP A 237 13.48 -18.31 2.52
C ASP A 237 13.48 -19.79 2.10
N ASP A 238 12.80 -20.67 2.85
CA ASP A 238 12.66 -22.07 2.47
C ASP A 238 11.53 -22.27 1.43
N PRO A 239 11.70 -23.19 0.47
CA PRO A 239 10.74 -23.34 -0.63
C PRO A 239 9.31 -23.70 -0.21
N GLU A 240 9.12 -24.51 0.85
CA GLU A 240 7.79 -24.92 1.29
C GLU A 240 7.01 -23.73 1.86
N THR A 241 7.69 -22.89 2.65
CA THR A 241 7.13 -21.65 3.18
C THR A 241 6.81 -20.65 2.06
N LEU A 242 7.72 -20.47 1.10
CA LEU A 242 7.50 -19.54 -0.02
C LEU A 242 6.32 -19.99 -0.88
N GLN A 243 6.16 -21.31 -1.08
CA GLN A 243 5.01 -21.89 -1.76
C GLN A 243 3.70 -21.60 -1.01
N LEU A 244 3.66 -21.86 0.30
CA LEU A 244 2.48 -21.59 1.12
C LEU A 244 2.10 -20.10 1.07
N PHE A 245 3.08 -19.21 1.18
CA PHE A 245 2.85 -17.78 1.07
C PHE A 245 2.31 -17.38 -0.31
N TYR A 246 2.93 -17.87 -1.39
CA TYR A 246 2.51 -17.58 -2.76
C TYR A 246 1.08 -18.06 -3.04
N ASP A 247 0.73 -19.27 -2.60
CA ASP A 247 -0.61 -19.83 -2.76
C ASP A 247 -1.66 -19.07 -1.95
N ALA A 248 -1.29 -18.56 -0.77
CA ALA A 248 -2.18 -17.74 0.04
C ALA A 248 -2.42 -16.34 -0.57
N VAL A 249 -1.38 -15.72 -1.16
CA VAL A 249 -1.44 -14.32 -1.60
C VAL A 249 -1.84 -14.16 -3.07
N SER A 250 -1.45 -15.08 -3.96
CA SER A 250 -1.72 -14.95 -5.39
C SER A 250 -3.21 -14.85 -5.77
N PRO A 251 -4.17 -15.57 -5.15
CA PRO A 251 -5.58 -15.45 -5.51
C PRO A 251 -6.26 -14.23 -4.89
N VAL A 252 -5.58 -13.46 -4.03
CA VAL A 252 -6.17 -12.34 -3.29
C VAL A 252 -6.63 -11.25 -4.24
N VAL A 253 -7.90 -10.90 -4.19
CA VAL A 253 -8.51 -9.88 -5.06
C VAL A 253 -8.25 -8.47 -4.50
N CYS A 254 -7.77 -7.57 -5.35
CA CYS A 254 -7.45 -6.18 -5.08
C CYS A 254 -8.46 -5.23 -5.73
N TRP A 255 -8.88 -4.20 -4.99
CA TRP A 255 -9.88 -3.19 -5.43
C TRP A 255 -9.26 -1.87 -5.91
N GLY A 256 -7.95 -1.86 -6.19
CA GLY A 256 -7.19 -0.65 -6.53
C GLY A 256 -7.04 0.32 -5.35
N SER A 257 -6.34 1.44 -5.58
CA SER A 257 -6.00 2.42 -4.54
C SER A 257 -7.20 3.21 -3.97
N CYS A 258 -8.34 3.16 -4.65
CA CYS A 258 -9.60 3.79 -4.24
C CYS A 258 -10.54 2.85 -3.46
N GLY A 259 -10.20 1.56 -3.37
CA GLY A 259 -11.05 0.53 -2.79
C GLY A 259 -11.15 0.52 -1.26
N TRP A 260 -10.38 1.35 -0.56
CA TRP A 260 -10.33 1.32 0.92
C TRP A 260 -11.70 1.50 1.58
N SER A 261 -12.50 2.47 1.13
CA SER A 261 -13.85 2.72 1.67
C SER A 261 -14.81 1.55 1.42
N ALA A 262 -14.59 0.78 0.35
CA ALA A 262 -15.36 -0.41 0.02
C ALA A 262 -15.03 -1.60 0.93
N VAL A 263 -13.74 -1.80 1.23
CA VAL A 263 -13.26 -2.91 2.08
C VAL A 263 -13.76 -2.77 3.51
N TYR A 264 -13.73 -1.56 4.08
CA TYR A 264 -14.13 -1.33 5.47
C TYR A 264 -15.65 -1.30 5.71
N ARG A 265 -16.46 -0.98 4.68
CA ARG A 265 -17.90 -0.81 4.85
C ARG A 265 -18.66 -2.13 4.85
N ASP A 266 -18.32 -3.03 3.94
CA ASP A 266 -19.17 -4.20 3.64
C ASP A 266 -18.42 -5.54 3.62
N ARG A 267 -17.08 -5.56 3.80
CA ARG A 267 -16.25 -6.75 3.51
C ARG A 267 -15.34 -7.25 4.63
N THR A 268 -15.42 -6.69 5.85
CA THR A 268 -14.76 -7.27 7.03
C THR A 268 -15.65 -8.36 7.66
N GLU A 269 -16.01 -9.39 6.89
CA GLU A 269 -16.80 -10.52 7.41
C GLU A 269 -16.12 -11.17 8.62
N TYR A 270 -14.79 -11.20 8.59
CA TYR A 270 -13.97 -11.79 9.64
C TYR A 270 -13.23 -10.69 10.40
N ARG A 271 -13.84 -10.21 11.49
CA ARG A 271 -13.12 -9.44 12.50
C ARG A 271 -12.74 -10.37 13.63
N TYR A 272 -11.48 -10.71 13.68
CA TYR A 272 -10.91 -11.50 14.75
C TYR A 272 -10.48 -10.56 15.88
N SER A 273 -10.83 -10.93 17.10
CA SER A 273 -10.28 -10.31 18.31
C SER A 273 -9.68 -11.43 19.12
N PHE A 274 -8.42 -11.29 19.52
CA PHE A 274 -7.79 -12.18 20.47
C PHE A 274 -7.31 -11.34 21.66
N SER A 275 -7.50 -11.87 22.87
CA SER A 275 -7.18 -11.12 24.09
C SER A 275 -5.67 -11.07 24.23
N THR A 276 -5.13 -9.87 24.40
CA THR A 276 -3.83 -9.75 25.09
C THR A 276 -4.11 -9.99 26.58
N ASP A 277 -3.29 -10.78 27.27
CA ASP A 277 -3.48 -11.14 28.69
C ASP A 277 -3.38 -9.94 29.65
N SER A 278 -3.02 -8.76 29.13
CA SER A 278 -3.10 -7.50 29.85
C SER A 278 -4.51 -6.90 29.75
N ASP A 279 -5.13 -6.60 30.89
CA ASP A 279 -6.38 -5.83 31.00
C ASP A 279 -6.33 -4.46 30.28
N ASP A 280 -5.14 -3.99 29.90
CA ASP A 280 -4.93 -2.90 28.95
C ASP A 280 -5.17 -3.39 27.52
N LYS A 281 -6.45 -3.43 27.14
CA LYS A 281 -6.88 -3.49 25.73
C LYS A 281 -6.58 -2.18 25.01
N LEU A 282 -5.30 -1.80 24.96
CA LEU A 282 -4.86 -0.87 23.95
C LEU A 282 -5.12 -1.56 22.62
N THR A 283 -6.06 -1.05 21.84
CA THR A 283 -6.36 -1.53 20.48
C THR A 283 -5.09 -1.60 19.61
N SER A 284 -4.06 -0.83 19.94
CA SER A 284 -2.73 -0.87 19.33
C SER A 284 -1.87 -2.07 19.74
N GLY A 285 -2.11 -2.69 20.89
CA GLY A 285 -1.45 -3.92 21.33
C GLY A 285 -1.87 -5.12 20.50
N GLU A 286 -3.18 -5.30 20.28
CA GLU A 286 -3.74 -6.31 19.38
C GLU A 286 -3.18 -6.16 17.95
N GLU A 287 -3.08 -4.93 17.44
CA GLU A 287 -2.44 -4.70 16.14
C GLU A 287 -0.98 -5.12 16.12
N THR A 288 -0.22 -4.88 17.20
CA THR A 288 1.20 -5.25 17.26
C THR A 288 1.39 -6.76 17.21
N TRP A 289 0.51 -7.51 17.86
CA TRP A 289 0.51 -8.97 17.86
C TRP A 289 -0.01 -9.58 16.55
N GLY A 290 -1.11 -9.05 16.01
CA GLY A 290 -1.85 -9.65 14.89
C GLY A 290 -1.48 -9.15 13.51
N THR A 291 -0.61 -8.14 13.40
CA THR A 291 -0.21 -7.59 12.11
C THR A 291 1.24 -7.95 11.78
N ARG A 292 1.50 -8.20 10.50
CA ARG A 292 2.85 -8.26 9.93
C ARG A 292 2.99 -7.28 8.79
N TYR A 293 4.04 -6.46 8.83
CA TYR A 293 4.56 -5.78 7.66
C TYR A 293 5.46 -6.71 6.88
N LEU A 294 5.25 -6.78 5.57
CA LEU A 294 5.85 -7.77 4.71
C LEU A 294 6.77 -7.09 3.71
N THR A 295 7.96 -7.67 3.56
CA THR A 295 8.87 -7.39 2.46
C THR A 295 9.06 -8.67 1.65
N VAL A 296 8.54 -8.71 0.43
CA VAL A 296 8.71 -9.83 -0.49
C VAL A 296 9.88 -9.53 -1.40
N GLU A 297 10.93 -10.35 -1.39
CA GLU A 297 12.08 -10.23 -2.29
C GLU A 297 11.98 -11.28 -3.39
N THR A 298 12.12 -10.86 -4.65
CA THR A 298 12.21 -11.75 -5.81
C THR A 298 13.63 -12.29 -6.00
N ASP A 299 13.79 -13.34 -6.79
CA ASP A 299 15.09 -13.89 -7.20
C ASP A 299 15.98 -12.87 -7.94
N THR A 300 15.34 -11.95 -8.67
CA THR A 300 15.97 -10.81 -9.34
C THR A 300 16.39 -9.69 -8.38
N GLY A 301 16.05 -9.79 -7.08
CA GLY A 301 16.41 -8.82 -6.05
C GLY A 301 15.49 -7.61 -5.96
N LEU A 302 14.31 -7.64 -6.58
CA LEU A 302 13.28 -6.62 -6.38
C LEU A 302 12.55 -6.88 -5.07
N THR A 303 12.24 -5.81 -4.34
CA THR A 303 11.44 -5.91 -3.12
C THR A 303 10.06 -5.32 -3.31
N ASN A 304 9.02 -5.93 -2.76
CA ASN A 304 7.74 -5.28 -2.47
C ASN A 304 7.62 -5.12 -0.95
N GLU A 305 7.69 -3.88 -0.47
CA GLU A 305 7.68 -3.53 0.96
C GLU A 305 6.33 -2.94 1.41
N ARG A 306 5.34 -2.91 0.51
CA ARG A 306 4.13 -2.16 0.72
C ARG A 306 3.05 -2.97 1.43
N TRP A 307 3.25 -4.26 1.67
CA TRP A 307 2.22 -5.16 2.15
C TRP A 307 2.14 -5.25 3.67
N LYS A 308 0.92 -5.20 4.19
CA LYS A 308 0.55 -5.44 5.59
C LYS A 308 -0.46 -6.58 5.62
N TYR A 309 -0.14 -7.67 6.29
CA TYR A 309 -1.11 -8.69 6.67
C TYR A 309 -1.69 -8.35 8.05
N SER A 310 -3.01 -8.44 8.22
CA SER A 310 -3.64 -8.34 9.53
C SER A 310 -4.55 -9.53 9.80
N SER A 311 -4.20 -10.30 10.82
CA SER A 311 -5.05 -11.38 11.32
C SER A 311 -6.34 -10.85 11.95
N LEU A 312 -6.35 -9.61 12.46
CA LEU A 312 -7.54 -8.98 13.05
C LEU A 312 -8.65 -8.75 12.02
N TYR A 313 -8.26 -8.50 10.76
CA TYR A 313 -9.19 -8.25 9.66
C TYR A 313 -9.25 -9.41 8.68
N GLY A 314 -8.40 -10.43 8.85
CA GLY A 314 -8.26 -11.54 7.92
C GLY A 314 -7.97 -11.08 6.49
N MET A 315 -7.12 -10.07 6.30
CA MET A 315 -6.89 -9.49 4.97
C MET A 315 -5.50 -8.85 4.84
N PHE A 316 -5.14 -8.51 3.61
CA PHE A 316 -3.96 -7.73 3.29
C PHE A 316 -4.32 -6.27 3.00
N PHE A 317 -3.35 -5.40 3.23
CA PHE A 317 -3.43 -3.98 2.93
C PHE A 317 -2.13 -3.51 2.31
N GLU A 318 -2.21 -2.56 1.38
CA GLU A 318 -1.03 -1.90 0.86
C GLU A 318 -0.85 -0.49 1.45
N PHE A 319 0.38 -0.15 1.85
CA PHE A 319 0.82 1.22 2.12
C PHE A 319 0.70 2.04 0.83
N GLY A 320 -0.47 2.64 0.61
CA GLY A 320 -0.86 3.22 -0.67
C GLY A 320 -2.37 3.22 -0.92
N GLY A 321 -3.15 2.57 -0.04
CA GLY A 321 -4.62 2.61 -0.05
C GLY A 321 -5.27 1.47 -0.83
N VAL A 322 -4.47 0.50 -1.33
CA VAL A 322 -5.03 -0.69 -1.95
C VAL A 322 -5.60 -1.60 -0.86
N GLY A 323 -6.92 -1.79 -0.90
CA GLY A 323 -7.61 -2.75 -0.07
C GLY A 323 -7.84 -4.06 -0.82
N THR A 324 -7.72 -5.18 -0.12
CA THR A 324 -8.04 -6.50 -0.67
C THR A 324 -9.38 -7.02 -0.18
N GLU A 325 -9.89 -8.07 -0.82
CA GLU A 325 -10.92 -8.91 -0.20
C GLU A 325 -10.38 -9.59 1.07
N SER A 326 -11.33 -10.01 1.93
CA SER A 326 -11.01 -10.85 3.08
C SER A 326 -10.55 -12.23 2.59
N LEU A 327 -9.54 -12.74 3.25
CA LEU A 327 -9.03 -14.10 3.10
C LEU A 327 -10.04 -15.11 3.63
N THR A 328 -9.96 -16.34 3.13
CA THR A 328 -10.72 -17.45 3.70
C THR A 328 -10.18 -17.80 5.10
N PRO A 329 -10.98 -18.42 5.97
CA PRO A 329 -10.50 -18.88 7.27
C PRO A 329 -9.30 -19.83 7.18
N GLU A 330 -9.21 -20.65 6.13
CA GLU A 330 -8.06 -21.53 5.86
C GLU A 330 -6.80 -20.71 5.59
N GLN A 331 -6.86 -19.74 4.67
CA GLN A 331 -5.74 -18.84 4.38
C GLN A 331 -5.29 -18.04 5.62
N VAL A 332 -6.25 -17.58 6.44
CA VAL A 332 -5.93 -16.88 7.70
C VAL A 332 -5.20 -17.81 8.66
N ASN A 333 -5.66 -19.05 8.83
CA ASN A 333 -5.01 -20.02 9.70
C ASN A 333 -3.60 -20.36 9.23
N ASP A 334 -3.42 -20.58 7.92
CA ASP A 334 -2.12 -20.92 7.34
C ASP A 334 -1.13 -19.77 7.49
N LEU A 335 -1.55 -18.52 7.22
CA LEU A 335 -0.72 -17.34 7.40
C LEU A 335 -0.43 -17.05 8.89
N ASN A 336 -1.39 -17.26 9.78
CA ASN A 336 -1.16 -17.13 11.22
C ASN A 336 -0.14 -18.16 11.72
N ALA A 337 -0.28 -19.43 11.31
CA ALA A 337 0.67 -20.47 11.64
C ALA A 337 2.07 -20.13 11.10
N LEU A 338 2.16 -19.68 9.85
CA LEU A 338 3.39 -19.23 9.22
C LEU A 338 4.05 -18.09 10.02
N PHE A 339 3.28 -17.06 10.37
CA PHE A 339 3.79 -15.85 11.00
C PHE A 339 3.85 -15.89 12.54
N GLY A 340 3.51 -17.04 13.14
CA GLY A 340 3.45 -17.22 14.59
C GLY A 340 2.50 -16.23 15.26
N ILE A 341 1.29 -16.12 14.74
CA ILE A 341 0.19 -15.36 15.33
C ILE A 341 -0.74 -16.38 15.99
N GLU A 342 -0.90 -16.29 17.31
CA GLU A 342 -1.68 -17.23 18.14
C GLU A 342 -3.01 -16.65 18.60
#